data_AF-A0A8I2K6D1-F1
#
_entry.id   AF-A0A8I2K6D1-F1
#
_cell.length_a   1.000
_cell.length_b   1.000
_cell.length_c   1.000
_cell.angle_alpha   90.00
_cell.angle_beta   90.00
_cell.angle_gamma   90.00
#
_symmetry.space_group_name_H-M   'P 1'
#
loop_
_entity.id
_entity.type
_entity.pdbx_description
1 polymer ?
#
loop_
_entity_poly.entity_id
_entity_poly.type
_entity_poly.pdbx_seq_one_letter_code
_entity_poly.pdbx_strand_id
1 'polypeptide(L)'
;MDEVIYDDLIVDGSLCVGNDCYSGLAFGFDTIVLMENNLRIYFDDTSNTSSFPNNDWRIVINDTTDGGGAYFALQDVSGGLTPFTIEAGGKTNSLYIDDDGQVGIGTSGPVFELHIKEGDTPTVRLHQSTAYGWPEQIWDVGGNETSFFIRDGTHAARLPFRIEPETPSSTLCLKSDGKVGVGTWSPSATLEVETTGTASKILVDRTDGATTRISSTDSYTYFGSETNHPVRIIANNGWKMDINTDGTLDMSDGGSYDGTWNDASSREYKENISNLTTNEAIDALAGLNPVKFNYKKHIEEEKLGFIAEDVPTLVATNGRKNLSAMDIVAVLTKVVQEQQKSLQQQQKLVQEQQKTITELNKRIEKLERK
;
A
#
# COMPACT_ATOMS: atom_id res chain seq x y z
N MET A 1 -68.38 -34.33 25.13
CA MET A 1 -69.59 -33.62 24.69
C MET A 1 -69.11 -32.23 24.40
N ASP A 2 -69.33 -31.75 23.19
CA ASP A 2 -68.85 -30.43 22.80
C ASP A 2 -69.86 -29.39 23.29
N GLU A 3 -69.36 -28.27 23.81
CA GLU A 3 -70.18 -27.12 24.19
C GLU A 3 -70.07 -26.05 23.10
N VAL A 4 -71.20 -25.71 22.48
CA VAL A 4 -71.26 -24.66 21.45
C VAL A 4 -72.04 -23.49 22.04
N ILE A 5 -71.38 -22.35 22.20
CA ILE A 5 -72.01 -21.09 22.58
C ILE A 5 -72.35 -20.34 21.29
N TYR A 6 -73.64 -20.15 21.01
CA TYR A 6 -74.13 -19.55 19.76
C TYR A 6 -74.02 -18.02 19.71
N ASP A 7 -73.66 -17.38 20.83
CA ASP A 7 -73.56 -15.94 21.00
C ASP A 7 -72.24 -15.58 21.68
N ASP A 8 -72.00 -14.29 21.93
CA ASP A 8 -70.79 -13.80 22.59
C ASP A 8 -70.63 -14.40 24.00
N LEU A 9 -69.46 -14.98 24.27
CA LEU A 9 -69.09 -15.44 25.62
C LEU A 9 -68.32 -14.34 26.35
N ILE A 10 -68.95 -13.76 27.37
CA ILE A 10 -68.30 -12.88 28.33
C ILE A 10 -68.03 -13.67 29.61
N VAL A 11 -66.75 -13.87 29.94
CA VAL A 11 -66.33 -14.43 31.22
C VAL A 11 -65.96 -13.30 32.15
N ASP A 12 -66.74 -13.09 33.21
CA ASP A 12 -66.41 -12.16 34.29
C ASP A 12 -65.50 -12.87 35.30
N GLY A 13 -64.26 -12.39 35.46
CA GLY A 13 -63.20 -13.04 36.24
C GLY A 13 -62.12 -13.67 35.36
N SER A 14 -61.85 -14.97 35.55
CA SER A 14 -60.78 -15.69 34.86
C SER A 14 -61.23 -17.01 34.23
N LEU A 15 -60.60 -17.40 33.12
CA LEU A 15 -60.84 -18.65 32.39
C LEU A 15 -59.60 -19.56 32.45
N CYS A 16 -59.78 -20.85 32.72
CA CYS A 16 -58.74 -21.87 32.52
C CYS A 16 -59.06 -22.70 31.28
N VAL A 17 -58.09 -22.89 30.38
CA VAL A 17 -58.22 -23.74 29.20
C VAL A 17 -57.06 -24.74 29.14
N GLY A 18 -57.37 -26.02 28.96
CA GLY A 18 -56.39 -27.09 28.82
C GLY A 18 -56.67 -28.30 29.72
N ASN A 19 -55.98 -29.40 29.44
CA ASN A 19 -56.21 -30.69 30.09
C ASN A 19 -55.81 -30.70 31.58
N ASP A 20 -54.95 -29.77 31.99
CA ASP A 20 -54.44 -29.69 33.36
C ASP A 20 -55.22 -28.69 34.25
N CYS A 21 -56.31 -28.12 33.73
CA CYS A 21 -57.21 -27.26 34.51
C CYS A 21 -57.97 -28.06 35.59
N TYR A 22 -58.16 -27.46 36.76
CA TYR A 22 -58.86 -28.12 37.88
C TYR A 22 -59.71 -27.13 38.71
N SER A 23 -60.66 -27.69 39.48
CA SER A 23 -61.55 -26.91 40.33
C SER A 23 -60.81 -26.28 41.51
N GLY A 24 -61.02 -24.99 41.75
CA GLY A 24 -60.38 -24.24 42.84
C GLY A 24 -58.99 -23.69 42.49
N LEU A 25 -58.63 -23.64 41.20
CA LEU A 25 -57.43 -22.96 40.71
C LEU A 25 -57.39 -21.50 41.18
N ALA A 26 -56.25 -21.06 41.70
CA ALA A 26 -56.01 -19.66 42.07
C ALA A 26 -55.41 -18.91 40.86
N PHE A 27 -56.15 -17.96 40.31
CA PHE A 27 -55.77 -17.25 39.08
C PHE A 27 -54.84 -16.05 39.27
N GLY A 28 -54.73 -15.52 40.49
CA GLY A 28 -53.89 -14.34 40.75
C GLY A 28 -54.32 -13.13 39.91
N PHE A 29 -53.39 -12.58 39.12
CA PHE A 29 -53.64 -11.46 38.21
C PHE A 29 -53.94 -11.91 36.76
N ASP A 30 -53.92 -13.22 36.48
CA ASP A 30 -54.11 -13.74 35.13
C ASP A 30 -55.60 -13.86 34.79
N THR A 31 -56.00 -13.25 33.67
CA THR A 31 -57.38 -13.34 33.16
C THR A 31 -57.63 -14.66 32.40
N ILE A 32 -56.61 -15.20 31.74
CA ILE A 32 -56.69 -16.50 31.05
C ILE A 32 -55.45 -17.31 31.43
N VAL A 33 -55.66 -18.53 31.92
CA VAL A 33 -54.59 -19.47 32.23
C VAL A 33 -54.71 -20.67 31.30
N LEU A 34 -53.69 -20.89 30.50
CA LEU A 34 -53.60 -22.03 29.60
C LEU A 34 -52.74 -23.11 30.28
N MET A 35 -53.28 -24.30 30.52
CA MET A 35 -52.60 -25.36 31.29
C MET A 35 -52.52 -26.68 30.53
N GLU A 36 -51.35 -26.96 29.95
CA GLU A 36 -50.96 -28.23 29.33
C GLU A 36 -49.43 -28.27 29.13
N ASN A 37 -48.88 -29.43 28.80
CA ASN A 37 -47.44 -29.61 28.56
C ASN A 37 -46.91 -28.87 27.30
N ASN A 38 -47.75 -28.70 26.26
CA ASN A 38 -47.32 -28.21 24.94
C ASN A 38 -48.40 -27.34 24.27
N LEU A 39 -48.69 -26.20 24.90
CA LEU A 39 -49.77 -25.29 24.51
C LEU A 39 -49.64 -24.77 23.07
N ARG A 40 -50.77 -24.75 22.35
CA ARG A 40 -50.91 -24.18 21.01
C ARG A 40 -52.15 -23.32 20.94
N ILE A 41 -52.04 -22.15 20.32
CA ILE A 41 -53.21 -21.39 19.86
C ILE A 41 -53.16 -21.40 18.34
N TYR A 42 -54.10 -22.09 17.72
CA TYR A 42 -54.16 -22.26 16.28
C TYR A 42 -55.15 -21.27 15.66
N PHE A 43 -54.68 -20.56 14.65
CA PHE A 43 -55.45 -19.62 13.84
C PHE A 43 -55.70 -20.30 12.50
N ASP A 44 -56.86 -20.95 12.40
CA ASP A 44 -57.32 -21.68 11.22
C ASP A 44 -58.03 -20.73 10.25
N ASP A 45 -57.37 -20.34 9.18
CA ASP A 45 -57.94 -19.47 8.16
C ASP A 45 -58.76 -20.30 7.16
N THR A 46 -60.08 -20.27 7.33
CA THR A 46 -61.02 -21.01 6.49
C THR A 46 -61.31 -20.35 5.13
N SER A 47 -60.65 -19.24 4.81
CA SER A 47 -60.84 -18.51 3.55
C SER A 47 -60.44 -19.37 2.36
N ASN A 48 -61.35 -19.54 1.40
CA ASN A 48 -61.17 -20.41 0.23
C ASN A 48 -61.27 -19.66 -1.11
N THR A 49 -61.33 -18.34 -1.08
CA THR A 49 -61.33 -17.48 -2.27
C THR A 49 -60.00 -16.78 -2.41
N SER A 50 -59.55 -16.56 -3.64
CA SER A 50 -58.30 -15.82 -3.91
C SER A 50 -58.33 -14.33 -3.55
N SER A 51 -59.48 -13.82 -3.07
CA SER A 51 -59.64 -12.42 -2.66
C SER A 51 -59.22 -12.15 -1.22
N PHE A 52 -58.97 -13.20 -0.44
CA PHE A 52 -58.50 -13.10 0.95
C PHE A 52 -57.20 -13.89 1.12
N PRO A 53 -56.30 -13.44 2.01
CA PRO A 53 -55.27 -14.30 2.56
C PRO A 53 -55.89 -15.59 3.14
N ASN A 54 -55.14 -16.68 3.16
CA ASN A 54 -55.59 -17.99 3.62
C ASN A 54 -54.48 -18.75 4.38
N ASN A 55 -53.64 -18.00 5.09
CA ASN A 55 -52.47 -18.56 5.76
C ASN A 55 -52.78 -18.84 7.22
N ASP A 56 -52.56 -20.08 7.63
CA ASP A 56 -52.78 -20.54 8.98
C ASP A 56 -51.58 -20.23 9.86
N TRP A 57 -51.84 -19.75 11.07
CA TRP A 57 -50.81 -19.39 12.04
C TRP A 57 -50.97 -20.16 13.34
N ARG A 58 -49.90 -20.26 14.11
CA ARG A 58 -49.94 -20.86 15.44
C ARG A 58 -49.00 -20.15 16.40
N ILE A 59 -49.50 -19.82 17.59
CA ILE A 59 -48.65 -19.53 18.74
C ILE A 59 -48.25 -20.86 19.37
N VAL A 60 -46.95 -21.05 19.57
CA VAL A 60 -46.33 -22.30 20.02
C VAL A 60 -45.58 -22.03 21.32
N ILE A 61 -45.96 -22.74 22.39
CA ILE A 61 -45.25 -22.71 23.68
C ILE A 61 -44.65 -24.09 23.95
N ASN A 62 -43.32 -24.16 24.01
CA ASN A 62 -42.51 -25.37 24.16
C ASN A 62 -42.69 -26.38 23.02
N ASP A 63 -41.67 -27.22 22.82
CA ASP A 63 -41.76 -28.35 21.89
C ASP A 63 -42.69 -29.46 22.42
N THR A 64 -43.10 -30.35 21.53
CA THR A 64 -43.94 -31.52 21.82
C THR A 64 -43.14 -32.78 22.10
N THR A 65 -41.83 -32.78 21.81
CA THR A 65 -40.95 -33.92 21.99
C THR A 65 -40.42 -34.01 23.42
N ASP A 66 -40.24 -35.24 23.94
CA ASP A 66 -39.60 -35.45 25.24
C ASP A 66 -38.14 -34.99 25.17
N GLY A 67 -37.74 -34.11 26.09
CA GLY A 67 -36.47 -33.40 26.05
C GLY A 67 -36.35 -32.30 24.98
N GLY A 68 -37.46 -31.90 24.36
CA GLY A 68 -37.50 -30.84 23.35
C GLY A 68 -37.26 -29.43 23.91
N GLY A 69 -37.16 -28.45 23.02
CA GLY A 69 -36.83 -27.06 23.37
C GLY A 69 -37.93 -26.35 24.16
N ALA A 70 -37.53 -25.47 25.08
CA ALA A 70 -38.44 -24.55 25.78
C ALA A 70 -38.39 -23.16 25.11
N TYR A 71 -39.52 -22.71 24.54
CA TYR A 71 -39.57 -21.46 23.77
C TYR A 71 -41.00 -20.93 23.59
N PHE A 72 -41.10 -19.65 23.24
CA PHE A 72 -42.27 -19.01 22.64
C PHE A 72 -42.01 -18.82 21.14
N ALA A 73 -42.94 -19.18 20.26
CA ALA A 73 -42.77 -18.99 18.83
C ALA A 73 -44.06 -18.66 18.08
N LEU A 74 -43.90 -17.99 16.93
CA LEU A 74 -44.93 -17.83 15.90
C LEU A 74 -44.60 -18.76 14.73
N GLN A 75 -45.52 -19.67 14.44
CA GLN A 75 -45.40 -20.64 13.36
C GLN A 75 -46.38 -20.31 12.24
N ASP A 76 -45.87 -20.23 11.01
CA ASP A 76 -46.63 -20.30 9.77
C ASP A 76 -46.93 -21.79 9.49
N VAL A 77 -48.16 -22.20 9.74
CA VAL A 77 -48.56 -23.61 9.65
C VAL A 77 -48.73 -24.04 8.20
N SER A 78 -49.33 -23.19 7.35
CA SER A 78 -49.54 -23.49 5.93
C SER A 78 -48.20 -23.59 5.18
N GLY A 79 -47.25 -22.71 5.50
CA GLY A 79 -45.91 -22.71 4.93
C GLY A 79 -44.93 -23.68 5.59
N GLY A 80 -45.25 -24.19 6.78
CA GLY A 80 -44.37 -25.06 7.56
C GLY A 80 -43.11 -24.35 8.09
N LEU A 81 -43.21 -23.05 8.38
CA LEU A 81 -42.10 -22.20 8.79
C LEU A 81 -42.31 -21.67 10.21
N THR A 82 -41.22 -21.33 10.90
CA THR A 82 -41.27 -20.65 12.20
C THR A 82 -40.46 -19.37 12.12
N PRO A 83 -41.07 -18.25 11.66
CA PRO A 83 -40.34 -17.00 11.45
C PRO A 83 -39.85 -16.32 12.73
N PHE A 84 -40.43 -16.64 13.90
CA PHE A 84 -40.05 -16.01 15.16
C PHE A 84 -40.02 -17.01 16.31
N THR A 85 -38.91 -17.02 17.05
CA THR A 85 -38.71 -17.87 18.23
C THR A 85 -37.93 -17.10 19.29
N ILE A 86 -38.42 -17.14 20.53
CA ILE A 86 -37.71 -16.71 21.73
C ILE A 86 -37.50 -17.94 22.62
N GLU A 87 -36.25 -18.37 22.79
CA GLU A 87 -35.92 -19.47 23.69
C GLU A 87 -36.02 -19.06 25.16
N ALA A 88 -36.39 -20.02 26.01
CA ALA A 88 -36.41 -19.84 27.45
C ALA A 88 -35.00 -19.50 27.96
N GLY A 89 -34.91 -18.50 28.84
CA GLY A 89 -33.63 -17.98 29.33
C GLY A 89 -33.03 -16.86 28.47
N GLY A 90 -33.72 -16.41 27.42
CA GLY A 90 -33.39 -15.15 26.73
C GLY A 90 -33.21 -14.00 27.72
N LYS A 91 -32.16 -13.19 27.52
CA LYS A 91 -31.82 -12.09 28.45
C LYS A 91 -32.84 -10.96 28.34
N THR A 92 -33.01 -10.20 29.42
CA THR A 92 -33.78 -8.96 29.40
C THR A 92 -33.25 -8.03 28.31
N ASN A 93 -34.15 -7.47 27.49
CA ASN A 93 -33.83 -6.58 26.37
C ASN A 93 -32.96 -7.24 25.27
N SER A 94 -33.03 -8.57 25.09
CA SER A 94 -32.43 -9.24 23.93
C SER A 94 -32.93 -8.67 22.61
N LEU A 95 -34.21 -8.31 22.54
CA LEU A 95 -34.81 -7.46 21.51
C LEU A 95 -35.73 -6.46 22.23
N TYR A 96 -35.53 -5.18 21.97
CA TYR A 96 -36.36 -4.10 22.51
C TYR A 96 -36.75 -3.16 21.39
N ILE A 97 -38.01 -2.75 21.35
CA ILE A 97 -38.51 -1.74 20.42
C ILE A 97 -39.09 -0.63 21.29
N ASP A 98 -38.53 0.57 21.17
CA ASP A 98 -39.01 1.73 21.92
C ASP A 98 -40.22 2.40 21.26
N ASP A 99 -40.79 3.42 21.91
CA ASP A 99 -41.94 4.17 21.42
C ASP A 99 -41.62 5.15 20.28
N ASP A 100 -40.33 5.38 20.01
CA ASP A 100 -39.83 6.11 18.83
C ASP A 100 -39.58 5.18 17.63
N GLY A 101 -39.76 3.87 17.78
CA GLY A 101 -39.58 2.86 16.74
C GLY A 101 -38.12 2.41 16.53
N GLN A 102 -37.23 2.68 17.48
CA GLN A 102 -35.84 2.25 17.48
C GLN A 102 -35.69 0.83 18.02
N VAL A 103 -34.71 0.09 17.51
CA VAL A 103 -34.44 -1.30 17.92
C VAL A 103 -33.19 -1.37 18.80
N GLY A 104 -33.37 -1.83 20.03
CA GLY A 104 -32.29 -2.17 20.95
C GLY A 104 -32.00 -3.67 20.95
N ILE A 105 -30.72 -4.02 20.82
CA ILE A 105 -30.21 -5.38 21.04
C ILE A 105 -29.29 -5.33 22.27
N GLY A 106 -29.74 -5.94 23.37
CA GLY A 106 -29.05 -5.89 24.67
C GLY A 106 -29.26 -4.59 25.47
N THR A 107 -30.19 -3.73 25.05
CA THR A 107 -30.49 -2.44 25.70
C THR A 107 -31.96 -2.08 25.58
N SER A 108 -32.52 -1.49 26.65
CA SER A 108 -33.87 -0.88 26.65
C SER A 108 -33.84 0.62 26.38
N GLY A 109 -32.66 1.20 26.14
CA GLY A 109 -32.47 2.60 25.80
C GLY A 109 -31.69 2.72 24.51
N PRO A 110 -32.25 2.32 23.35
CA PRO A 110 -31.68 2.71 22.08
C PRO A 110 -31.61 4.25 21.98
N VAL A 111 -30.58 4.76 21.29
CA VAL A 111 -30.39 6.21 21.07
C VAL A 111 -30.30 6.55 19.58
N PHE A 112 -30.38 5.53 18.75
CA PHE A 112 -30.37 5.55 17.29
C PHE A 112 -31.25 4.39 16.81
N GLU A 113 -31.63 4.42 15.53
CA GLU A 113 -32.56 3.49 14.90
C GLU A 113 -32.22 2.01 15.18
N LEU A 114 -30.93 1.68 15.27
CA LEU A 114 -30.42 0.41 15.77
C LEU A 114 -29.31 0.66 16.79
N HIS A 115 -29.48 0.15 18.01
CA HIS A 115 -28.47 0.22 19.07
C HIS A 115 -28.15 -1.18 19.58
N ILE A 116 -26.94 -1.65 19.29
CA ILE A 116 -26.40 -2.91 19.79
C ILE A 116 -25.47 -2.61 20.98
N LYS A 117 -25.81 -3.14 22.16
CA LYS A 117 -25.04 -2.97 23.39
C LYS A 117 -24.57 -4.33 23.90
N GLU A 118 -23.26 -4.52 23.90
CA GLU A 118 -22.60 -5.73 24.41
C GLU A 118 -21.38 -5.34 25.25
N GLY A 119 -20.97 -6.22 26.18
CA GLY A 119 -19.84 -5.94 27.08
C GLY A 119 -18.47 -5.96 26.41
N ASP A 120 -18.36 -6.66 25.28
CA ASP A 120 -17.13 -6.80 24.51
C ASP A 120 -17.47 -6.88 23.02
N THR A 121 -16.94 -5.94 22.24
CA THR A 121 -16.96 -5.94 20.78
C THR A 121 -18.36 -6.17 20.14
N PRO A 122 -19.33 -5.24 20.34
CA PRO A 122 -20.60 -5.26 19.62
C PRO A 122 -20.36 -5.33 18.10
N THR A 123 -21.07 -6.25 17.44
CA THR A 123 -20.78 -6.65 16.06
C THR A 123 -22.06 -6.98 15.30
N VAL A 124 -22.12 -6.61 14.03
CA VAL A 124 -23.09 -7.10 13.05
C VAL A 124 -22.41 -8.08 12.11
N ARG A 125 -23.03 -9.25 11.91
CA ARG A 125 -22.54 -10.29 11.01
C ARG A 125 -23.33 -10.35 9.71
N LEU A 126 -22.61 -10.38 8.60
CA LEU A 126 -23.09 -10.71 7.27
C LEU A 126 -22.57 -12.11 6.90
N HIS A 127 -23.46 -13.06 6.67
CA HIS A 127 -23.10 -14.46 6.41
C HIS A 127 -23.75 -14.94 5.12
N GLN A 128 -22.92 -15.17 4.10
CA GLN A 128 -23.29 -15.92 2.92
C GLN A 128 -23.06 -17.40 3.18
N SER A 129 -24.11 -18.21 3.10
CA SER A 129 -24.04 -19.66 3.20
C SER A 129 -23.76 -20.31 1.83
N THR A 130 -23.55 -21.63 1.84
CA THR A 130 -23.36 -22.43 0.63
C THR A 130 -24.67 -22.81 -0.07
N ALA A 131 -25.84 -22.37 0.44
CA ALA A 131 -27.16 -22.80 0.00
C ALA A 131 -27.43 -22.57 -1.50
N TYR A 132 -26.76 -21.58 -2.10
CA TYR A 132 -26.89 -21.24 -3.53
C TYR A 132 -25.63 -21.56 -4.34
N GLY A 133 -24.76 -22.47 -3.87
CA GLY A 133 -23.61 -22.98 -4.62
C GLY A 133 -22.36 -22.08 -4.63
N TRP A 134 -22.39 -20.96 -3.90
CA TRP A 134 -21.24 -20.10 -3.69
C TRP A 134 -20.44 -20.51 -2.45
N PRO A 135 -19.11 -20.30 -2.42
CA PRO A 135 -18.34 -20.49 -1.19
C PRO A 135 -18.91 -19.64 -0.03
N GLU A 136 -18.82 -20.19 1.17
CA GLU A 136 -19.20 -19.47 2.38
C GLU A 136 -18.34 -18.22 2.56
N GLN A 137 -19.00 -17.11 2.90
CA GLN A 137 -18.30 -15.87 3.23
C GLN A 137 -18.94 -15.19 4.43
N ILE A 138 -18.12 -14.89 5.44
CA ILE A 138 -18.52 -14.24 6.67
C ILE A 138 -17.78 -12.92 6.78
N TRP A 139 -18.54 -11.84 6.93
CA TRP A 139 -18.02 -10.49 7.18
C TRP A 139 -18.66 -9.93 8.42
N ASP A 140 -17.83 -9.42 9.32
CA ASP A 140 -18.28 -8.78 10.54
C ASP A 140 -17.92 -7.29 10.50
N VAL A 141 -18.87 -6.44 10.89
CA VAL A 141 -18.65 -5.00 11.14
C VAL A 141 -18.76 -4.80 12.65
N GLY A 142 -17.67 -4.41 13.29
CA GLY A 142 -17.60 -4.32 14.73
C GLY A 142 -16.75 -3.16 15.21
N GLY A 143 -16.86 -2.86 16.50
CA GLY A 143 -16.07 -1.84 17.16
C GLY A 143 -15.86 -2.15 18.63
N ASN A 144 -14.69 -1.80 19.16
CA ASN A 144 -14.34 -1.94 20.57
C ASN A 144 -13.31 -0.87 20.98
N GLU A 145 -12.74 -0.99 22.18
CA GLU A 145 -11.75 -0.06 22.74
C GLU A 145 -10.43 0.00 21.96
N THR A 146 -10.19 -0.92 21.03
CA THR A 146 -8.97 -0.96 20.21
C THR A 146 -9.19 -0.43 18.80
N SER A 147 -10.40 -0.58 18.23
CA SER A 147 -10.70 -0.13 16.86
C SER A 147 -12.16 -0.30 16.45
N PHE A 148 -12.58 0.47 15.45
CA PHE A 148 -13.63 0.09 14.49
C PHE A 148 -13.01 -0.73 13.35
N PHE A 149 -13.68 -1.78 12.87
CA PHE A 149 -13.10 -2.66 11.85
C PHE A 149 -14.14 -3.37 10.97
N ILE A 150 -13.64 -3.82 9.81
CA ILE A 150 -14.27 -4.85 8.98
C ILE A 150 -13.41 -6.11 9.10
N ARG A 151 -14.03 -7.23 9.50
CA ARG A 151 -13.35 -8.51 9.73
C ARG A 151 -13.82 -9.58 8.75
N ASP A 152 -12.87 -10.22 8.08
CA ASP A 152 -13.09 -11.43 7.31
C ASP A 152 -13.12 -12.63 8.26
N GLY A 153 -14.34 -13.06 8.61
CA GLY A 153 -14.57 -14.19 9.50
C GLY A 153 -14.25 -15.54 8.85
N THR A 154 -14.22 -15.62 7.52
CA THR A 154 -13.92 -16.85 6.77
C THR A 154 -12.43 -17.16 6.78
N HIS A 155 -11.58 -16.16 6.56
CA HIS A 155 -10.13 -16.37 6.35
C HIS A 155 -9.29 -15.92 7.55
N ALA A 156 -9.41 -16.65 8.67
CA ALA A 156 -8.61 -16.45 9.88
C ALA A 156 -8.77 -15.06 10.54
N ALA A 157 -9.99 -14.53 10.55
CA ALA A 157 -10.33 -13.29 11.27
C ALA A 157 -9.47 -12.08 10.85
N ARG A 158 -9.07 -12.00 9.58
CA ARG A 158 -8.28 -10.88 9.05
C ARG A 158 -9.06 -9.57 9.15
N LEU A 159 -8.35 -8.47 9.35
CA LEU A 159 -8.92 -7.14 9.50
C LEU A 159 -8.44 -6.24 8.35
N PRO A 160 -9.01 -6.38 7.13
CA PRO A 160 -8.60 -5.58 5.98
C PRO A 160 -8.85 -4.08 6.12
N PHE A 161 -9.73 -3.68 7.05
CA PHE A 161 -9.99 -2.28 7.38
C PHE A 161 -10.07 -2.09 8.88
N ARG A 162 -9.36 -1.09 9.39
CA ARG A 162 -9.32 -0.73 10.80
C ARG A 162 -9.17 0.78 10.97
N ILE A 163 -9.92 1.36 11.90
CA ILE A 163 -9.76 2.73 12.40
C ILE A 163 -9.53 2.62 13.91
N GLU A 164 -8.43 3.16 14.41
CA GLU A 164 -8.16 3.19 15.86
C GLU A 164 -8.95 4.32 16.54
N PRO A 165 -9.27 4.19 17.85
CA PRO A 165 -9.82 5.29 18.62
C PRO A 165 -8.97 6.54 18.48
N GLU A 166 -9.61 7.71 18.56
CA GLU A 166 -8.93 9.01 18.44
C GLU A 166 -8.26 9.29 17.08
N THR A 167 -8.51 8.46 16.05
CA THR A 167 -8.10 8.79 14.67
C THR A 167 -8.66 10.17 14.28
N PRO A 168 -7.80 11.13 13.89
CA PRO A 168 -8.25 12.48 13.55
C PRO A 168 -9.27 12.52 12.39
N SER A 169 -10.09 13.56 12.36
CA SER A 169 -10.96 13.82 11.21
C SER A 169 -10.14 13.98 9.93
N SER A 170 -10.66 13.45 8.82
CA SER A 170 -10.03 13.53 7.49
C SER A 170 -8.70 12.76 7.33
N THR A 171 -8.36 11.84 8.23
CA THR A 171 -7.20 10.93 8.02
C THR A 171 -7.29 10.18 6.69
N LEU A 172 -8.47 9.70 6.32
CA LEU A 172 -8.79 9.24 4.96
C LEU A 172 -10.12 9.86 4.53
N CYS A 173 -10.10 10.58 3.40
CA CYS A 173 -11.26 11.23 2.82
C CYS A 173 -11.46 10.76 1.38
N LEU A 174 -12.67 10.27 1.07
CA LEU A 174 -13.13 10.00 -0.30
C LEU A 174 -14.13 11.08 -0.67
N LYS A 175 -13.78 11.92 -1.64
CA LYS A 175 -14.61 13.05 -2.05
C LYS A 175 -15.52 12.67 -3.21
N SER A 176 -16.69 13.31 -3.29
CA SER A 176 -17.71 13.03 -4.33
C SER A 176 -17.27 13.35 -5.76
N ASP A 177 -16.19 14.13 -5.93
CA ASP A 177 -15.54 14.40 -7.21
C ASP A 177 -14.45 13.36 -7.57
N GLY A 178 -14.35 12.27 -6.80
CA GLY A 178 -13.44 11.14 -7.05
C GLY A 178 -12.02 11.32 -6.49
N LYS A 179 -11.77 12.39 -5.73
CA LYS A 179 -10.45 12.66 -5.12
C LYS A 179 -10.29 11.93 -3.78
N VAL A 180 -9.04 11.61 -3.44
CA VAL A 180 -8.64 11.00 -2.17
C VAL A 180 -7.75 11.97 -1.39
N GLY A 181 -8.16 12.28 -0.16
CA GLY A 181 -7.36 13.04 0.79
C GLY A 181 -6.83 12.13 1.89
N VAL A 182 -5.55 12.28 2.23
CA VAL A 182 -4.94 11.69 3.43
C VAL A 182 -4.52 12.85 4.32
N GLY A 183 -5.24 13.04 5.43
CA GLY A 183 -5.08 14.19 6.33
C GLY A 183 -5.82 15.46 5.89
N THR A 184 -6.66 15.40 4.86
CA THR A 184 -7.40 16.57 4.34
C THR A 184 -8.79 16.23 3.81
N TRP A 185 -9.79 17.08 4.11
CA TRP A 185 -11.16 16.97 3.59
C TRP A 185 -11.32 17.66 2.22
N SER A 186 -10.39 18.54 1.87
CA SER A 186 -10.48 19.38 0.67
C SER A 186 -9.32 19.14 -0.30
N PRO A 187 -9.10 17.89 -0.76
CA PRO A 187 -8.02 17.61 -1.70
C PRO A 187 -8.16 18.44 -2.98
N SER A 188 -7.08 19.12 -3.32
CA SER A 188 -6.88 19.92 -4.53
C SER A 188 -6.49 19.05 -5.73
N ALA A 189 -5.77 17.94 -5.49
CA ALA A 189 -5.37 16.94 -6.48
C ALA A 189 -6.15 15.62 -6.35
N THR A 190 -6.01 14.71 -7.33
CA THR A 190 -6.67 13.38 -7.29
C THR A 190 -6.29 12.57 -6.06
N LEU A 191 -5.03 12.66 -5.63
CA LEU A 191 -4.54 12.16 -4.36
C LEU A 191 -3.73 13.27 -3.70
N GLU A 192 -4.10 13.66 -2.50
CA GLU A 192 -3.37 14.64 -1.69
C GLU A 192 -3.04 14.06 -0.32
N VAL A 193 -1.77 14.15 0.07
CA VAL A 193 -1.29 13.78 1.40
C VAL A 193 -0.85 15.05 2.12
N GLU A 194 -1.59 15.41 3.15
CA GLU A 194 -1.44 16.67 3.88
C GLU A 194 -1.17 16.39 5.36
N THR A 195 -0.19 17.09 5.93
CA THR A 195 0.11 17.08 7.35
C THR A 195 0.49 18.49 7.79
N THR A 196 0.22 18.84 9.05
CA THR A 196 0.72 20.07 9.67
C THR A 196 1.75 19.74 10.74
N GLY A 197 2.81 20.55 10.86
CA GLY A 197 3.85 20.43 11.91
C GLY A 197 4.88 19.33 11.69
N THR A 198 4.65 18.39 10.77
CA THR A 198 5.62 17.37 10.35
C THR A 198 5.63 17.27 8.82
N ALA A 199 6.70 16.68 8.28
CA ALA A 199 6.83 16.45 6.85
C ALA A 199 5.71 15.52 6.36
N SER A 200 5.03 15.92 5.27
CA SER A 200 4.13 15.02 4.55
C SER A 200 4.95 13.98 3.80
N LYS A 201 4.55 12.71 3.86
CA LYS A 201 5.31 11.58 3.31
C LYS A 201 4.39 10.57 2.63
N ILE A 202 4.87 10.07 1.50
CA ILE A 202 4.44 8.78 0.96
C ILE A 202 5.64 7.84 1.10
N LEU A 203 5.44 6.74 1.80
CA LEU A 203 6.46 5.70 2.03
C LEU A 203 6.04 4.42 1.33
N VAL A 204 6.97 3.84 0.57
CA VAL A 204 6.87 2.49 0.04
C VAL A 204 7.93 1.67 0.76
N ASP A 205 7.48 0.87 1.72
CA ASP A 205 8.35 0.10 2.58
C ASP A 205 8.30 -1.39 2.24
N ARG A 206 9.48 -2.00 2.18
CA ARG A 206 9.63 -3.45 2.14
C ARG A 206 10.19 -3.86 3.49
N THR A 207 9.38 -4.55 4.30
CA THR A 207 9.67 -4.85 5.72
C THR A 207 11.00 -5.57 5.97
N ASP A 208 11.57 -6.19 4.94
CA ASP A 208 12.86 -6.88 4.96
C ASP A 208 13.92 -6.20 4.04
N GLY A 209 13.77 -4.92 3.69
CA GLY A 209 14.70 -4.31 2.75
C GLY A 209 14.60 -2.79 2.55
N ALA A 210 14.20 -2.39 1.35
CA ALA A 210 14.33 -1.02 0.86
C ALA A 210 13.10 -0.19 1.22
N THR A 211 13.33 1.08 1.57
CA THR A 211 12.27 2.04 1.88
C THR A 211 12.43 3.23 0.94
N THR A 212 11.44 3.46 0.08
CA THR A 212 11.39 4.61 -0.83
C THR A 212 10.46 5.67 -0.28
N ARG A 213 10.82 6.94 -0.43
CA ARG A 213 10.06 8.09 0.08
C ARG A 213 9.84 9.16 -0.99
N ILE A 214 8.66 9.77 -0.97
CA ILE A 214 8.36 11.07 -1.57
C ILE A 214 7.91 11.99 -0.43
N SER A 215 8.48 13.19 -0.31
CA SER A 215 8.18 14.06 0.83
C SER A 215 8.40 15.54 0.60
N SER A 216 7.60 16.34 1.30
CA SER A 216 7.77 17.79 1.44
C SER A 216 8.02 18.16 2.90
N THR A 217 9.05 18.97 3.15
CA THR A 217 9.37 19.58 4.45
C THR A 217 9.20 21.10 4.40
N ASP A 218 9.51 21.79 5.49
CA ASP A 218 9.56 23.25 5.56
C ASP A 218 10.73 23.87 4.76
N SER A 219 11.74 23.06 4.42
CA SER A 219 13.01 23.53 3.89
C SER A 219 13.33 22.97 2.51
N TYR A 220 12.86 21.76 2.19
CA TYR A 220 13.14 21.08 0.93
C TYR A 220 12.13 19.97 0.64
N THR A 221 11.99 19.64 -0.64
CA THR A 221 11.19 18.51 -1.12
C THR A 221 12.13 17.48 -1.75
N TYR A 222 11.84 16.19 -1.62
CA TYR A 222 12.70 15.16 -2.16
C TYR A 222 11.98 13.85 -2.45
N PHE A 223 12.63 13.07 -3.30
CA PHE A 223 12.34 11.68 -3.57
C PHE A 223 13.64 10.87 -3.43
N GLY A 224 13.59 9.71 -2.80
CA GLY A 224 14.75 8.84 -2.69
C GLY A 224 14.57 7.63 -1.77
N SER A 225 15.69 6.97 -1.46
CA SER A 225 15.75 5.83 -0.54
C SER A 225 16.10 6.32 0.87
N GLU A 226 15.36 5.87 1.89
CA GLU A 226 15.72 6.09 3.31
C GLU A 226 16.73 5.07 3.83
N THR A 227 16.94 3.98 3.08
CA THR A 227 17.90 2.93 3.40
C THR A 227 19.07 2.92 2.42
N ASN A 228 20.11 2.12 2.70
CA ASN A 228 21.32 2.00 1.87
C ASN A 228 21.05 1.23 0.56
N HIS A 229 20.21 1.80 -0.31
CA HIS A 229 19.86 1.27 -1.63
C HIS A 229 19.87 2.38 -2.69
N PRO A 230 20.27 2.09 -3.95
CA PRO A 230 20.23 3.06 -5.03
C PRO A 230 18.82 3.56 -5.35
N VAL A 231 18.72 4.81 -5.82
CA VAL A 231 17.48 5.37 -6.36
C VAL A 231 17.49 5.20 -7.88
N ARG A 232 16.57 4.40 -8.40
CA ARG A 232 16.54 3.96 -9.80
C ARG A 232 15.43 4.62 -10.59
N ILE A 233 15.77 5.17 -11.75
CA ILE A 233 14.82 5.60 -12.77
C ILE A 233 14.69 4.49 -13.81
N ILE A 234 13.45 4.05 -14.05
CA ILE A 234 13.11 3.01 -15.01
C ILE A 234 12.32 3.59 -16.20
N ALA A 235 12.57 3.06 -17.39
CA ALA A 235 11.73 3.28 -18.56
C ALA A 235 11.67 2.00 -19.38
N ASN A 236 10.48 1.65 -19.87
CA ASN A 236 10.23 0.41 -20.62
C ASN A 236 10.72 -0.85 -19.89
N ASN A 237 10.43 -0.94 -18.59
CA ASN A 237 10.82 -2.06 -17.72
C ASN A 237 12.34 -2.31 -17.62
N GLY A 238 13.18 -1.32 -17.94
CA GLY A 238 14.62 -1.36 -17.78
C GLY A 238 15.12 -0.14 -17.00
N TRP A 239 16.14 -0.33 -16.17
CA TRP A 239 16.82 0.79 -15.51
C TRP A 239 17.52 1.66 -16.56
N LYS A 240 17.50 2.98 -16.32
CA LYS A 240 18.11 3.98 -17.18
C LYS A 240 19.13 4.83 -16.44
N MET A 241 18.88 5.08 -15.17
CA MET A 241 19.70 5.91 -14.32
C MET A 241 19.61 5.39 -12.88
N ASP A 242 20.74 5.26 -12.21
CA ASP A 242 20.83 4.96 -10.78
C ASP A 242 21.61 6.08 -10.08
N ILE A 243 21.07 6.59 -8.99
CA ILE A 243 21.83 7.33 -7.98
C ILE A 243 22.24 6.31 -6.92
N ASN A 244 23.52 5.93 -6.94
CA ASN A 244 24.06 4.91 -6.06
C ASN A 244 24.33 5.46 -4.66
N THR A 245 24.48 4.53 -3.72
CA THR A 245 24.72 4.87 -2.31
C THR A 245 26.14 5.34 -2.03
N ASP A 246 27.07 5.10 -2.96
CA ASP A 246 28.41 5.66 -2.96
C ASP A 246 28.47 7.08 -3.57
N GLY A 247 27.31 7.65 -3.93
CA GLY A 247 27.19 8.98 -4.51
C GLY A 247 27.44 9.03 -6.01
N THR A 248 27.71 7.89 -6.66
CA THR A 248 27.87 7.84 -8.12
C THR A 248 26.53 7.91 -8.83
N LEU A 249 26.57 8.41 -10.07
CA LEU A 249 25.44 8.44 -10.98
C LEU A 249 25.74 7.54 -12.18
N ASP A 250 25.03 6.42 -12.29
CA ASP A 250 25.20 5.47 -13.38
C ASP A 250 24.07 5.60 -14.40
N MET A 251 24.41 5.70 -15.69
CA MET A 251 23.46 5.69 -16.80
C MET A 251 23.62 4.43 -17.64
N SER A 252 22.51 3.77 -18.00
CA SER A 252 22.54 2.41 -18.55
C SER A 252 23.24 2.24 -19.89
N ASP A 253 23.23 3.28 -20.71
CA ASP A 253 23.79 3.31 -22.07
C ASP A 253 24.51 4.64 -22.36
N GLY A 254 25.05 5.27 -21.31
CA GLY A 254 25.59 6.63 -21.36
C GLY A 254 24.53 7.72 -21.29
N GLY A 255 24.99 8.97 -21.28
CA GLY A 255 24.14 10.16 -21.21
C GLY A 255 24.35 11.07 -22.41
N SER A 256 23.26 11.65 -22.91
CA SER A 256 23.29 12.79 -23.84
C SER A 256 22.68 13.99 -23.12
N TYR A 257 23.33 15.14 -23.21
CA TYR A 257 22.87 16.39 -22.61
C TYR A 257 22.89 17.49 -23.68
N ASP A 258 21.89 18.38 -23.61
CA ASP A 258 21.86 19.61 -24.41
C ASP A 258 22.55 20.72 -23.59
N GLY A 259 23.76 21.12 -23.99
CA GLY A 259 24.59 22.09 -23.28
C GLY A 259 25.96 21.54 -22.88
N THR A 260 26.38 21.76 -21.64
CA THR A 260 27.72 21.38 -21.15
C THR A 260 27.64 20.77 -19.76
N TRP A 261 28.27 19.60 -19.59
CA TRP A 261 28.54 19.02 -18.27
C TRP A 261 29.72 19.75 -17.63
N ASN A 262 29.56 20.23 -16.40
CA ASN A 262 30.59 20.95 -15.68
C ASN A 262 31.14 20.09 -14.54
N ASP A 263 32.39 19.68 -14.64
CA ASP A 263 33.05 18.92 -13.58
C ASP A 263 33.37 19.83 -12.39
N ALA A 264 33.01 19.38 -11.17
CA ALA A 264 33.38 20.07 -9.95
C ALA A 264 34.92 20.10 -9.82
N SER A 265 35.52 21.27 -10.00
CA SER A 265 36.97 21.44 -9.99
C SER A 265 37.41 22.67 -9.19
N SER A 266 37.14 22.63 -7.88
CA SER A 266 37.66 23.60 -6.90
C SER A 266 38.72 22.95 -6.01
N ARG A 267 39.66 23.75 -5.49
CA ARG A 267 40.57 23.31 -4.41
C ARG A 267 39.82 23.01 -3.12
N GLU A 268 38.61 23.52 -2.95
CA GLU A 268 37.72 23.19 -1.83
C GLU A 268 37.20 21.74 -1.90
N TYR A 269 37.10 21.20 -3.11
CA TYR A 269 36.62 19.84 -3.36
C TYR A 269 37.77 18.83 -3.59
N LYS A 270 39.04 19.29 -3.57
CA LYS A 270 40.21 18.50 -3.94
C LYS A 270 41.30 18.58 -2.87
N GLU A 271 41.82 17.43 -2.48
CA GLU A 271 42.97 17.29 -1.59
C GLU A 271 44.14 16.59 -2.29
N ASN A 272 45.32 16.54 -1.65
CA ASN A 272 46.51 15.83 -2.15
C ASN A 272 46.97 16.25 -3.57
N ILE A 273 46.87 17.54 -3.89
CA ILE A 273 47.20 18.09 -5.21
C ILE A 273 48.72 18.12 -5.43
N SER A 274 49.21 17.34 -6.39
CA SER A 274 50.62 17.30 -6.82
C SER A 274 50.74 17.41 -8.35
N ASN A 275 51.96 17.66 -8.84
CA ASN A 275 52.22 17.78 -10.27
C ASN A 275 52.35 16.40 -10.92
N LEU A 276 51.69 16.19 -12.06
CA LEU A 276 51.93 15.04 -12.93
C LEU A 276 53.34 15.10 -13.52
N THR A 277 54.15 14.07 -13.30
CA THR A 277 55.51 14.00 -13.82
C THR A 277 55.51 13.65 -15.32
N THR A 278 56.62 13.96 -15.99
CA THR A 278 56.77 13.68 -17.42
C THR A 278 56.78 12.18 -17.71
N ASN A 279 57.46 11.38 -16.89
CA ASN A 279 57.55 9.94 -17.09
C ASN A 279 56.18 9.27 -16.91
N GLU A 280 55.44 9.62 -15.86
CA GLU A 280 54.09 9.10 -15.63
C GLU A 280 53.15 9.40 -16.82
N ALA A 281 53.22 10.61 -17.37
CA ALA A 281 52.40 10.99 -18.51
C ALA A 281 52.79 10.26 -19.80
N ILE A 282 54.10 10.06 -20.05
CA ILE A 282 54.58 9.31 -21.23
C ILE A 282 54.21 7.84 -21.11
N ASP A 283 54.40 7.23 -19.94
CA ASP A 283 54.06 5.83 -19.70
C ASP A 283 52.54 5.61 -19.82
N ALA A 284 51.73 6.54 -19.29
CA ALA A 284 50.29 6.50 -19.45
C ALA A 284 49.86 6.63 -20.91
N LEU A 285 50.46 7.55 -21.69
CA LEU A 285 50.16 7.68 -23.12
C LEU A 285 50.57 6.43 -23.90
N ALA A 286 51.71 5.82 -23.59
CA ALA A 286 52.17 4.61 -24.26
C ALA A 286 51.22 3.41 -24.05
N GLY A 287 50.51 3.38 -22.92
CA GLY A 287 49.48 2.37 -22.63
C GLY A 287 48.09 2.66 -23.20
N LEU A 288 47.87 3.84 -23.81
CA LEU A 288 46.58 4.17 -24.43
C LEU A 288 46.46 3.47 -25.80
N ASN A 289 45.57 2.49 -25.90
CA ASN A 289 45.28 1.74 -27.11
C ASN A 289 43.89 2.10 -27.66
N PRO A 290 43.78 2.98 -28.69
CA PRO A 290 42.50 3.32 -29.29
C PRO A 290 41.87 2.11 -29.99
N VAL A 291 40.57 1.91 -29.80
CA VAL A 291 39.79 0.84 -30.42
C VAL A 291 38.52 1.37 -31.09
N LYS A 292 37.96 0.56 -31.98
CA LYS A 292 36.62 0.73 -32.54
C LYS A 292 35.66 -0.25 -31.86
N PHE A 293 34.47 0.21 -31.51
CA PHE A 293 33.46 -0.64 -30.88
C PHE A 293 32.04 -0.16 -31.19
N ASN A 294 31.07 -1.03 -30.97
CA ASN A 294 29.65 -0.70 -30.93
C ASN A 294 29.12 -1.02 -29.54
N TYR A 295 28.18 -0.21 -29.03
CA TYR A 295 27.47 -0.58 -27.81
C TYR A 295 26.52 -1.76 -28.10
N LYS A 296 26.37 -2.68 -27.14
CA LYS A 296 25.51 -3.86 -27.31
C LYS A 296 24.05 -3.51 -27.66
N LYS A 297 23.55 -2.36 -27.21
CA LYS A 297 22.21 -1.85 -27.53
C LYS A 297 22.14 -0.98 -28.80
N HIS A 298 23.29 -0.58 -29.34
CA HIS A 298 23.42 0.29 -30.52
C HIS A 298 24.46 -0.28 -31.49
N ILE A 299 24.16 -1.45 -32.04
CA ILE A 299 25.09 -2.21 -32.91
C ILE A 299 25.35 -1.55 -34.26
N GLU A 300 24.52 -0.60 -34.66
CA GLU A 300 24.59 0.05 -35.98
C GLU A 300 25.55 1.25 -36.00
N GLU A 301 25.93 1.78 -34.83
CA GLU A 301 26.77 2.97 -34.72
C GLU A 301 28.16 2.63 -34.21
N GLU A 302 29.17 2.66 -35.09
CA GLU A 302 30.57 2.44 -34.72
C GLU A 302 31.11 3.69 -34.00
N LYS A 303 31.73 3.49 -32.85
CA LYS A 303 32.37 4.52 -32.05
C LYS A 303 33.88 4.27 -31.97
N LEU A 304 34.64 5.36 -31.78
CA LEU A 304 36.07 5.33 -31.47
C LEU A 304 36.24 5.66 -29.98
N GLY A 305 37.14 4.94 -29.31
CA GLY A 305 37.46 5.23 -27.91
C GLY A 305 38.47 4.26 -27.33
N PHE A 306 38.35 4.00 -26.04
CA PHE A 306 39.22 3.10 -25.28
C PHE A 306 38.38 2.16 -24.42
N ILE A 307 38.97 1.04 -24.01
CA ILE A 307 38.35 0.11 -23.05
C ILE A 307 38.94 0.40 -21.66
N ALA A 308 38.09 0.64 -20.68
CA ALA A 308 38.50 1.03 -19.32
C ALA A 308 39.38 -0.04 -18.65
N GLU A 309 39.15 -1.31 -18.96
CA GLU A 309 39.91 -2.45 -18.48
C GLU A 309 41.31 -2.57 -19.11
N ASP A 310 41.56 -1.93 -20.25
CA ASP A 310 42.80 -2.08 -21.04
C ASP A 310 43.74 -0.87 -20.94
N VAL A 311 43.30 0.25 -20.37
CA VAL A 311 44.11 1.48 -20.26
C VAL A 311 44.82 1.60 -18.90
N PRO A 312 45.86 2.44 -18.76
CA PRO A 312 46.54 2.68 -17.48
C PRO A 312 45.60 3.19 -16.38
N THR A 313 45.96 2.95 -15.12
CA THR A 313 45.15 3.37 -13.96
C THR A 313 44.97 4.87 -13.85
N LEU A 314 45.91 5.68 -14.38
CA LEU A 314 45.81 7.15 -14.36
C LEU A 314 44.62 7.71 -15.17
N VAL A 315 44.02 6.92 -16.07
CA VAL A 315 42.97 7.38 -16.99
C VAL A 315 41.69 6.53 -16.94
N ALA A 316 41.63 5.58 -16.01
CA ALA A 316 40.46 4.75 -15.75
C ALA A 316 39.98 4.95 -14.31
N THR A 317 38.66 4.90 -14.12
CA THR A 317 38.08 4.92 -12.77
C THR A 317 38.46 3.67 -11.98
N ASN A 318 38.38 3.72 -10.64
CA ASN A 318 38.72 2.59 -9.76
C ASN A 318 37.98 1.28 -10.12
N GLY A 319 36.73 1.38 -10.60
CA GLY A 319 35.94 0.24 -11.02
C GLY A 319 36.32 -0.33 -12.39
N ARG A 320 37.22 0.34 -13.14
CA ARG A 320 37.67 0.00 -14.50
C ARG A 320 36.54 -0.29 -15.49
N LYS A 321 35.35 0.30 -15.26
CA LYS A 321 34.19 0.23 -16.17
C LYS A 321 33.88 1.55 -16.87
N ASN A 322 34.48 2.63 -16.38
CA ASN A 322 34.27 3.99 -16.87
C ASN A 322 35.64 4.68 -17.06
N LEU A 323 35.71 5.57 -18.05
CA LEU A 323 36.87 6.38 -18.37
C LEU A 323 36.59 7.85 -18.05
N SER A 324 37.62 8.58 -17.59
CA SER A 324 37.58 10.03 -17.46
C SER A 324 38.22 10.66 -18.68
N ALA A 325 37.42 11.39 -19.49
CA ALA A 325 37.96 12.13 -20.62
C ALA A 325 38.96 13.20 -20.16
N MET A 326 38.73 13.82 -18.99
CA MET A 326 39.62 14.86 -18.45
C MET A 326 40.96 14.29 -17.98
N ASP A 327 41.01 13.05 -17.51
CA ASP A 327 42.28 12.41 -17.12
C ASP A 327 43.15 12.18 -18.36
N ILE A 328 42.54 11.72 -19.46
CA ILE A 328 43.22 11.57 -20.76
C ILE A 328 43.71 12.92 -21.26
N VAL A 329 42.87 13.96 -21.21
CA VAL A 329 43.25 15.32 -21.62
C VAL A 329 44.41 15.86 -20.76
N ALA A 330 44.43 15.59 -19.45
CA ALA A 330 45.51 16.00 -18.56
C ALA A 330 46.85 15.32 -18.92
N VAL A 331 46.82 14.01 -19.17
CA VAL A 331 47.99 13.24 -19.63
C VAL A 331 48.50 13.78 -20.97
N LEU A 332 47.61 13.93 -21.96
CA LEU A 332 47.95 14.47 -23.28
C LEU A 332 48.53 15.88 -23.18
N THR A 333 47.95 16.73 -22.33
CA THR A 333 48.45 18.10 -22.10
C THR A 333 49.89 18.07 -21.59
N LYS A 334 50.21 17.20 -20.63
CA LYS A 334 51.56 17.07 -20.09
C LYS A 334 52.56 16.56 -21.13
N VAL A 335 52.18 15.54 -21.91
CA VAL A 335 53.04 15.01 -22.97
C VAL A 335 53.30 16.05 -24.07
N VAL A 336 52.26 16.77 -24.51
CA VAL A 336 52.40 17.83 -25.52
C VAL A 336 53.30 18.95 -25.02
N GLN A 337 53.18 19.36 -23.75
CA GLN A 337 54.09 20.34 -23.13
C GLN A 337 55.55 19.88 -23.19
N GLU A 338 55.82 18.58 -22.94
CA GLU A 338 57.19 18.05 -22.99
C GLU A 338 57.70 17.90 -24.44
N GLN A 339 56.86 17.44 -25.36
CA GLN A 339 57.19 17.38 -26.77
C GLN A 339 57.55 18.77 -27.32
N GLN A 340 56.81 19.81 -26.92
CA GLN A 340 57.10 21.18 -27.33
C GLN A 340 58.47 21.68 -26.83
N LYS A 341 58.87 21.31 -25.61
CA LYS A 341 60.23 21.60 -25.10
C LYS A 341 61.30 20.88 -25.91
N SER A 342 61.10 19.59 -26.18
CA SER A 342 62.04 18.78 -26.97
C SER A 342 62.21 19.34 -28.39
N LEU A 343 61.13 19.77 -29.04
CA LEU A 343 61.16 20.40 -30.36
C LEU A 343 61.93 21.72 -30.36
N GLN A 344 61.74 22.57 -29.34
CA GLN A 344 62.51 23.82 -29.21
C GLN A 344 64.01 23.53 -29.02
N GLN A 345 64.36 22.50 -28.26
CA GLN A 345 65.75 22.11 -28.05
C GLN A 345 66.38 21.55 -29.33
N GLN A 346 65.66 20.71 -30.07
CA GLN A 346 66.10 20.23 -31.39
C GLN A 346 66.28 21.38 -32.39
N GLN A 347 65.36 22.35 -32.44
CA GLN A 347 65.50 23.52 -33.30
C GLN A 347 66.74 24.34 -32.97
N LYS A 348 67.06 24.54 -31.69
CA LYS A 348 68.31 25.19 -31.27
C LYS A 348 69.53 24.41 -31.74
N LEU A 349 69.53 23.10 -31.54
CA LEU A 349 70.63 22.23 -31.96
C LEU A 349 70.83 22.27 -33.49
N VAL A 350 69.75 22.24 -34.26
CA VAL A 350 69.80 22.36 -35.73
C VAL A 350 70.38 23.72 -36.15
N GLN A 351 70.01 24.82 -35.48
CA GLN A 351 70.59 26.14 -35.76
C GLN A 351 72.08 26.20 -35.44
N GLU A 352 72.52 25.61 -34.33
CA GLU A 352 73.94 25.54 -33.95
C GLU A 352 74.75 24.65 -34.91
N GLN A 353 74.20 23.52 -35.32
CA GLN A 353 74.80 22.64 -36.33
C GLN A 353 74.90 23.37 -37.68
N GLN A 354 73.85 24.09 -38.11
CA GLN A 354 73.87 24.86 -39.35
C GLN A 354 74.95 25.96 -39.33
N LYS A 355 75.13 26.65 -38.19
CA LYS A 355 76.23 27.61 -38.00
C LYS A 355 77.59 26.94 -38.12
N THR A 356 77.77 25.81 -37.45
CA THR A 356 79.03 25.04 -37.46
C THR A 356 79.37 24.54 -38.87
N ILE A 357 78.40 24.00 -39.60
CA ILE A 357 78.56 23.56 -41.00
C ILE A 357 78.95 24.74 -41.89
N THR A 358 78.30 25.89 -41.72
CA THR A 358 78.63 27.10 -42.50
C THR A 358 80.08 27.54 -42.24
N GLU A 359 80.53 27.46 -41.00
CA GLU A 359 81.88 27.84 -40.60
C GLU A 359 82.94 26.83 -41.08
N LEU A 360 82.63 25.53 -41.03
CA LEU A 360 83.47 24.47 -41.60
C LEU A 360 83.58 24.59 -43.13
N ASN A 361 82.48 24.83 -43.84
CA ASN A 361 82.48 25.03 -45.29
C ASN A 361 83.37 26.22 -45.69
N LYS A 362 83.27 27.35 -44.97
CA LYS A 362 84.19 28.49 -45.16
C LYS A 362 85.65 28.12 -44.93
N ARG A 363 85.93 27.21 -44.00
CA ARG A 363 87.28 26.74 -43.68
C ARG A 363 87.83 25.81 -44.75
N ILE A 364 86.99 24.94 -45.30
CA ILE A 364 87.30 24.05 -46.43
C ILE A 364 87.58 24.88 -47.70
N GLU A 365 86.71 25.83 -48.05
CA GLU A 365 86.95 26.75 -49.19
C GLU A 365 88.28 27.50 -49.07
N LYS A 366 88.70 27.84 -47.84
CA LYS A 366 89.96 28.52 -47.58
C LYS A 366 91.19 27.58 -47.69
N LEU A 367 90.99 26.27 -47.52
CA LEU A 367 92.01 25.25 -47.68
C LEU A 367 92.14 24.79 -49.14
N GLU A 368 91.04 24.71 -49.90
CA GLU A 368 91.03 24.34 -51.33
C GLU A 368 91.56 25.44 -52.26
N ARG A 369 91.69 26.68 -51.78
CA ARG A 369 92.28 27.82 -52.50
C ARG A 369 93.80 27.98 -52.31
N LYS A 370 94.46 27.00 -51.69
CA LYS A 370 95.93 26.88 -51.62
C LYS A 370 96.36 25.65 -52.39
#